data_AF-A0AA35SUG8-F1
#
_entry.id   AF-A0AA35SUG8-F1
#
_cell.length_a   1.000
_cell.length_b   1.000
_cell.length_c   1.000
_cell.angle_alpha   90.00
_cell.angle_beta   90.00
_cell.angle_gamma   90.00
#
_symmetry.space_group_name_H-M   'P 1'
#
loop_
_entity.id
_entity.type
_entity.pdbx_description
1 polymer ?
#
loop_
_entity_poly.entity_id
_entity_poly.type
_entity_poly.pdbx_seq_one_letter_code
_entity_poly.pdbx_strand_id
1 'polypeptide(L)'
;MTTQRSKSMWCDDPLSLKTLPWKAPASHKRCAEDVRPIFWAQRPKSYIHRTKEWDDFPNGRWGNSSSPAFGELADYHLFYLRTRWKPERLRVMWGEELNCPEDVFHVFECYLTGNRNKNGVKVTSLPWNDDELAMETSLLTQQLAAINRRGVLTINSQPAVNGRSSSDPVVGWGEKGGFVYQKVCVCTY
;
A
#
# COMPACT_ATOMS: atom_id res chain seq x y z
N MET A 1 -24.34 3.47 -11.97
CA MET A 1 -23.95 2.22 -11.28
C MET A 1 -25.11 1.22 -11.14
N THR A 2 -26.38 1.65 -11.15
CA THR A 2 -27.57 0.80 -10.95
C THR A 2 -27.88 -0.19 -12.09
N THR A 3 -27.63 0.18 -13.35
CA THR A 3 -28.05 -0.61 -14.54
C THR A 3 -27.22 -1.87 -14.79
N GLN A 4 -25.99 -1.96 -14.31
CA GLN A 4 -25.13 -3.13 -14.53
C GLN A 4 -25.29 -4.18 -13.42
N ARG A 5 -25.62 -3.76 -12.19
CA ARG A 5 -26.02 -4.66 -11.10
C ARG A 5 -27.37 -5.32 -11.37
N SER A 6 -28.34 -4.59 -11.94
CA SER A 6 -29.65 -5.15 -12.28
C SER A 6 -29.61 -6.22 -13.38
N LYS A 7 -28.51 -6.28 -14.15
CA LYS A 7 -28.30 -7.26 -15.23
C LYS A 7 -27.39 -8.42 -14.81
N SER A 8 -27.03 -8.54 -13.52
CA SER A 8 -26.05 -9.53 -13.02
C SER A 8 -24.69 -9.51 -13.76
N MET A 9 -24.34 -8.37 -14.38
CA MET A 9 -23.08 -8.18 -15.10
C MET A 9 -21.98 -7.60 -14.19
N TRP A 10 -22.27 -7.40 -12.90
CA TRP A 10 -21.30 -7.00 -11.89
C TRP A 10 -20.94 -8.19 -11.02
N CYS A 11 -19.64 -8.44 -10.89
CA CYS A 11 -19.14 -9.35 -9.88
C CYS A 11 -18.94 -8.55 -8.58
N ASP A 12 -19.70 -8.91 -7.55
CA ASP A 12 -19.58 -8.31 -6.22
C ASP A 12 -18.60 -9.10 -5.31
N ASP A 13 -18.03 -10.24 -5.76
CA ASP A 13 -17.03 -11.01 -5.02
C ASP A 13 -15.64 -10.33 -5.11
N PRO A 14 -15.16 -9.64 -4.07
CA PRO A 14 -13.88 -8.91 -4.11
C PRO A 14 -12.67 -9.85 -4.21
N LEU A 15 -12.82 -11.12 -3.78
CA LEU A 15 -11.76 -12.12 -3.80
C LEU A 15 -11.63 -12.78 -5.18
N SER A 16 -12.71 -12.78 -5.98
CA SER A 16 -12.68 -13.31 -7.35
C SER A 16 -11.68 -12.59 -8.26
N LEU A 17 -11.23 -11.40 -7.87
CA LEU A 17 -10.30 -10.56 -8.63
C LEU A 17 -8.88 -10.50 -8.02
N LYS A 18 -8.67 -10.98 -6.79
CA LYS A 18 -7.40 -10.80 -6.07
C LYS A 18 -6.50 -12.04 -6.21
N THR A 19 -5.91 -12.22 -7.39
CA THR A 19 -5.00 -13.34 -7.70
C THR A 19 -3.65 -13.24 -6.99
N LEU A 20 -3.18 -12.03 -6.74
CA LEU A 20 -1.92 -11.71 -6.04
C LEU A 20 -2.18 -10.65 -4.96
N PRO A 21 -1.28 -10.49 -3.98
CA PRO A 21 -1.45 -9.44 -2.95
C PRO A 21 -1.31 -8.02 -3.52
N TRP A 22 -0.96 -7.87 -4.81
CA TRP A 22 -0.85 -6.61 -5.54
C TRP A 22 -1.57 -6.70 -6.89
N LYS A 23 -1.98 -5.56 -7.43
CA LYS A 23 -2.71 -5.50 -8.70
C LYS A 23 -1.78 -5.74 -9.89
N ALA A 24 -2.07 -6.78 -10.67
CA ALA A 24 -1.36 -7.06 -11.91
C ALA A 24 -1.54 -5.92 -12.93
N PRO A 25 -0.46 -5.41 -13.54
CA PRO A 25 -0.55 -4.43 -14.61
C PRO A 25 -1.09 -5.06 -15.89
N ALA A 26 -1.85 -4.30 -16.69
CA ALA A 26 -2.42 -4.77 -17.97
C ALA A 26 -1.39 -4.92 -19.12
N SER A 27 -0.09 -4.80 -18.83
CA SER A 27 0.95 -4.88 -19.85
C SER A 27 1.26 -6.34 -20.18
N HIS A 28 1.19 -6.70 -21.47
CA HIS A 28 1.53 -8.05 -21.94
C HIS A 28 2.96 -8.46 -21.55
N LYS A 29 3.93 -7.52 -21.56
CA LYS A 29 5.32 -7.81 -21.15
C LYS A 29 5.44 -8.31 -19.70
N ARG A 30 4.45 -8.02 -18.85
CA ARG A 30 4.46 -8.32 -17.42
C ARG A 30 3.48 -9.44 -17.03
N CYS A 31 2.92 -10.15 -18.00
CA CYS A 31 1.91 -11.18 -17.73
C CYS A 31 2.44 -12.31 -16.82
N ALA A 32 3.75 -12.58 -16.87
CA ALA A 32 4.43 -13.58 -16.07
C ALA A 32 4.98 -13.04 -14.73
N GLU A 33 4.82 -11.75 -14.43
CA GLU A 33 5.34 -11.14 -13.20
C GLU A 33 4.49 -11.55 -11.99
N ASP A 34 5.04 -12.36 -11.08
CA ASP A 34 4.32 -12.87 -9.90
C ASP A 34 4.97 -12.51 -8.55
N VAL A 35 6.21 -11.99 -8.58
CA VAL A 35 6.98 -11.64 -7.39
C VAL A 35 7.54 -10.22 -7.45
N ARG A 36 7.37 -9.46 -6.35
CA ARG A 36 7.83 -8.07 -6.22
C ARG A 36 8.45 -7.80 -4.85
N PRO A 37 9.37 -6.83 -4.74
CA PRO A 37 9.83 -6.31 -3.45
C PRO A 37 8.69 -5.57 -2.74
N ILE A 38 8.55 -5.80 -1.43
CA ILE A 38 7.49 -5.22 -0.60
C ILE A 38 7.57 -3.68 -0.47
N PHE A 39 8.75 -3.09 -0.70
CA PHE A 39 9.01 -1.66 -0.49
C PHE A 39 8.10 -0.72 -1.31
N TRP A 40 7.55 -1.20 -2.43
CA TRP A 40 6.64 -0.44 -3.29
C TRP A 40 5.17 -0.83 -3.14
N ALA A 41 4.79 -1.58 -2.10
CA ALA A 41 3.40 -2.01 -1.88
C ALA A 41 2.42 -0.83 -1.90
N GLN A 42 2.77 0.29 -1.24
CA GLN A 42 1.96 1.52 -1.20
C GLN A 42 2.22 2.48 -2.37
N ARG A 43 3.21 2.19 -3.23
CA ARG A 43 3.60 3.03 -4.37
C ARG A 43 3.76 2.22 -5.66
N PRO A 44 2.73 1.45 -6.09
CA PRO A 44 2.84 0.54 -7.23
C PRO A 44 3.20 1.28 -8.53
N LYS A 45 2.71 2.51 -8.73
CA LYS A 45 3.04 3.32 -9.91
C LYS A 45 4.54 3.65 -10.00
N SER A 46 5.18 3.90 -8.86
CA SER A 46 6.62 4.15 -8.80
C SER A 46 7.41 2.90 -9.19
N TYR A 47 7.02 1.73 -8.68
CA TYR A 47 7.63 0.46 -9.09
C TYR A 47 7.52 0.21 -10.60
N ILE A 48 6.32 0.37 -11.17
CA ILE A 48 6.10 0.19 -12.60
C ILE A 48 6.98 1.16 -13.40
N HIS A 49 7.04 2.43 -13.00
CA HIS A 49 7.89 3.42 -13.68
C HIS A 49 9.38 3.04 -13.63
N ARG A 50 9.89 2.64 -12.45
CA ARG A 50 11.31 2.30 -12.27
C ARG A 50 11.73 0.99 -12.94
N THR A 51 10.77 0.13 -13.27
CA THR A 51 11.01 -1.16 -13.93
C THR A 51 10.49 -1.16 -15.38
N LYS A 52 10.10 -0.01 -15.94
CA LYS A 52 9.47 0.08 -17.26
C LYS A 52 10.39 -0.37 -18.41
N GLU A 53 11.69 -0.15 -18.24
CA GLU A 53 12.74 -0.47 -19.21
C GLU A 53 13.32 -1.88 -19.03
N TRP A 54 12.73 -2.71 -18.15
CA TRP A 54 13.16 -4.10 -18.01
C TRP A 54 12.64 -4.93 -19.18
N ASP A 55 13.51 -5.78 -19.73
CA ASP A 55 13.15 -6.72 -20.79
C ASP A 55 12.34 -7.90 -20.22
N ASP A 56 12.80 -8.46 -19.10
CA ASP A 56 12.18 -9.60 -18.41
C ASP A 56 11.75 -9.23 -16.98
N PHE A 57 10.70 -9.92 -16.50
CA PHE A 57 10.15 -9.74 -15.16
C PHE A 57 10.24 -11.03 -14.34
N PRO A 58 10.54 -10.95 -13.03
CA PRO A 58 10.65 -12.13 -12.18
C PRO A 58 9.38 -12.98 -12.13
N ASN A 59 9.57 -14.29 -12.28
CA ASN A 59 8.57 -15.33 -12.13
C ASN A 59 9.07 -16.38 -11.11
N GLY A 60 8.26 -16.72 -10.12
CA GLY A 60 8.61 -17.62 -9.03
C GLY A 60 9.46 -16.97 -7.94
N ARG A 61 10.80 -17.02 -8.07
CA ARG A 61 11.73 -16.56 -7.04
C ARG A 61 12.45 -15.28 -7.46
N TRP A 62 12.40 -14.27 -6.58
CA TRP A 62 13.27 -13.10 -6.69
C TRP A 62 14.74 -13.49 -6.49
N GLY A 63 15.64 -13.04 -7.37
CA GLY A 63 17.09 -13.18 -7.18
C GLY A 63 17.83 -14.11 -8.15
N ASN A 64 17.22 -14.52 -9.27
CA ASN A 64 18.05 -14.95 -10.40
C ASN A 64 18.80 -13.70 -10.90
N SER A 65 20.13 -13.70 -10.80
CA SER A 65 21.02 -12.52 -10.79
C SER A 65 21.08 -11.72 -12.11
N SER A 66 20.19 -12.00 -13.05
CA SER A 66 20.10 -11.35 -14.36
C SER A 66 19.12 -10.17 -14.39
N SER A 67 18.42 -9.86 -13.29
CA SER A 67 17.47 -8.73 -13.26
C SER A 67 18.19 -7.38 -13.41
N PRO A 68 17.75 -6.50 -14.33
CA PRO A 68 18.35 -5.18 -14.51
C PRO A 68 18.26 -4.32 -13.24
N ALA A 69 19.11 -3.30 -13.14
CA ALA A 69 19.00 -2.31 -12.08
C ALA A 69 17.65 -1.57 -12.16
N PHE A 70 17.16 -1.09 -11.01
CA PHE A 70 15.99 -0.21 -11.00
C PHE A 70 16.37 1.16 -11.56
N GLY A 71 15.58 1.68 -12.50
CA GLY A 71 15.77 3.03 -13.02
C GLY A 71 15.68 4.10 -11.93
N GLU A 72 16.38 5.21 -12.11
CA GLU A 72 16.28 6.35 -11.21
C GLU A 72 14.91 7.03 -11.30
N LEU A 73 14.51 7.67 -10.20
CA LEU A 73 13.31 8.50 -10.15
C LEU A 73 13.70 9.97 -10.11
N ALA A 74 14.21 10.50 -11.22
CA ALA A 74 14.61 11.91 -11.34
C ALA A 74 13.40 12.86 -11.35
N ASP A 75 12.29 12.44 -11.98
CA ASP A 75 11.12 13.29 -12.20
C ASP A 75 9.97 13.01 -11.22
N TYR A 76 10.12 13.48 -9.98
CA TYR A 76 9.04 13.41 -8.97
C TYR A 76 7.78 14.24 -9.34
N HIS A 77 7.91 15.12 -10.33
CA HIS A 77 6.83 15.97 -10.85
C HIS A 77 5.96 15.28 -11.91
N LEU A 78 6.28 14.03 -12.30
CA LEU A 78 5.42 13.24 -13.19
C LEU A 78 4.00 13.19 -12.61
N PHE A 79 3.03 13.67 -13.40
CA PHE A 79 1.64 13.91 -12.96
C PHE A 79 0.98 12.71 -12.25
N TYR A 80 1.36 11.49 -12.63
CA TYR A 80 0.80 10.26 -12.06
C TYR A 80 1.52 9.75 -10.79
N LEU A 81 2.68 10.32 -10.43
CA LEU A 81 3.43 10.04 -9.19
C LEU A 81 3.22 11.10 -8.10
N ARG A 82 2.64 12.25 -8.47
CA ARG A 82 2.26 13.30 -7.54
C ARG A 82 1.09 12.84 -6.67
N THR A 83 1.08 13.30 -5.42
CA THR A 83 -0.09 13.15 -4.55
C THR A 83 -1.33 13.72 -5.23
N ARG A 84 -2.46 13.02 -5.06
CA ARG A 84 -3.76 13.47 -5.59
C ARG A 84 -4.33 14.66 -4.81
N TRP A 85 -3.75 15.00 -3.67
CA TRP A 85 -4.25 16.02 -2.76
C TRP A 85 -3.67 17.39 -3.09
N LYS A 86 -4.50 18.44 -2.97
CA LYS A 86 -4.04 19.81 -3.10
C LYS A 86 -3.22 20.24 -1.85
N PRO A 87 -2.21 21.11 -1.99
CA PRO A 87 -1.37 21.54 -0.87
C PRO A 87 -2.15 22.09 0.32
N GLU A 88 -3.23 22.82 0.09
CA GLU A 88 -4.06 23.42 1.13
C GLU A 88 -4.71 22.35 2.00
N ARG A 89 -5.16 21.25 1.39
CA ARG A 89 -5.73 20.11 2.12
C ARG A 89 -4.68 19.36 2.93
N LEU A 90 -3.47 19.22 2.38
CA LEU A 90 -2.36 18.57 3.07
C LEU A 90 -1.95 19.37 4.31
N ARG A 91 -1.91 20.71 4.23
CA ARG A 91 -1.66 21.58 5.38
C ARG A 91 -2.69 21.39 6.50
N VAL A 92 -3.98 21.30 6.17
CA VAL A 92 -5.02 21.06 7.18
C VAL A 92 -4.88 19.68 7.84
N MET A 93 -4.47 18.65 7.09
CA MET A 93 -4.29 17.30 7.62
C MET A 93 -3.00 17.14 8.44
N TRP A 94 -1.88 17.68 7.95
CA TRP A 94 -0.56 17.46 8.54
C TRP A 94 -0.13 18.57 9.52
N GLY A 95 -0.83 19.71 9.52
CA GLY A 95 -0.48 20.89 10.29
C GLY A 95 0.02 22.01 9.39
N GLU A 96 -0.51 23.22 9.60
CA GLU A 96 0.00 24.44 8.95
C GLU A 96 1.35 24.85 9.51
N GLU A 97 1.53 24.67 10.83
CA GLU A 97 2.75 24.93 11.57
C GLU A 97 3.09 23.72 12.45
N LEU A 98 4.38 23.36 12.48
CA LEU A 98 4.95 22.29 13.29
C LEU A 98 5.95 22.93 14.26
N ASN A 99 5.71 22.77 15.56
CA ASN A 99 6.52 23.39 16.61
C ASN A 99 7.52 22.40 17.22
N CYS A 100 7.21 21.10 17.19
CA CYS A 100 8.07 20.06 17.72
C CYS A 100 7.93 18.73 16.93
N PRO A 101 8.88 17.79 17.07
CA PRO A 101 8.80 16.48 16.40
C PRO A 101 7.52 15.70 16.72
N GLU A 102 6.97 15.88 17.91
CA GLU A 102 5.74 15.22 18.36
C GLU A 102 4.53 15.63 17.52
N ASP A 103 4.52 16.83 16.92
CA ASP A 103 3.49 17.22 15.95
C ASP A 103 3.50 16.26 14.75
N VAL A 104 4.67 15.87 14.27
CA VAL A 104 4.83 14.89 13.17
C VAL A 104 4.39 13.51 13.64
N PHE A 105 4.78 13.09 14.84
CA PHE A 105 4.43 11.78 15.40
C PHE A 105 2.91 11.63 15.51
N HIS A 106 2.23 12.70 15.93
CA HIS A 106 0.77 12.73 16.05
C HIS A 106 0.07 12.61 14.70
N VAL A 107 0.63 13.13 13.60
CA VAL A 107 0.08 12.95 12.24
C VAL A 107 0.07 11.47 11.85
N PHE A 108 1.16 10.74 12.10
CA PHE A 108 1.26 9.30 11.83
C PHE A 108 0.28 8.50 12.71
N GLU A 109 0.16 8.88 13.98
CA GLU A 109 -0.83 8.28 14.89
C GLU A 109 -2.27 8.47 14.39
N CYS A 110 -2.64 9.69 14.00
CA CYS A 110 -3.97 10.01 13.48
C CYS A 110 -4.27 9.26 12.18
N TYR A 111 -3.27 9.13 11.31
CA TYR A 111 -3.39 8.35 10.08
C TYR A 111 -3.72 6.88 10.37
N LEU A 112 -3.01 6.26 11.33
CA LEU A 112 -3.21 4.85 11.70
C LEU A 112 -4.53 4.59 12.42
N THR A 113 -4.89 5.47 13.36
CA THR A 113 -6.07 5.30 14.22
C THR A 113 -7.36 5.78 13.56
N GLY A 114 -7.27 6.62 12.53
CA GLY A 114 -8.43 7.29 11.93
C GLY A 114 -9.03 8.39 12.83
N ASN A 115 -8.35 8.75 13.92
CA ASN A 115 -8.73 9.85 14.79
C ASN A 115 -8.59 11.19 14.06
N ARG A 116 -9.34 12.18 14.54
CA ARG A 116 -9.25 13.55 14.04
C ARG A 116 -8.03 14.23 14.68
N ASN A 117 -7.30 15.02 13.89
CA ASN A 117 -6.21 15.86 14.37
C ASN A 117 -6.74 17.08 15.16
N LYS A 118 -5.83 17.94 15.63
CA LYS A 118 -6.15 19.18 16.36
C LYS A 118 -7.15 20.12 15.65
N ASN A 119 -7.25 20.04 14.33
CA ASN A 119 -8.18 20.83 13.51
C ASN A 119 -9.52 20.12 13.26
N GLY A 120 -9.78 18.98 13.90
CA GLY A 120 -11.01 18.21 13.73
C GLY A 120 -11.09 17.43 12.41
N VAL A 121 -9.97 17.25 11.71
CA VAL A 121 -9.90 16.60 10.38
C VAL A 121 -9.18 15.25 10.49
N LYS A 122 -9.68 14.24 9.77
CA LYS A 122 -9.00 12.94 9.68
C LYS A 122 -7.80 13.02 8.74
N VAL A 123 -6.68 12.44 9.15
CA VAL A 123 -5.51 12.28 8.29
C VAL A 123 -5.75 11.08 7.37
N THR A 124 -5.93 11.33 6.07
CA THR A 124 -6.25 10.28 5.09
C THR A 124 -5.09 9.91 4.17
N SER A 125 -3.93 10.54 4.36
CA SER A 125 -2.72 10.26 3.56
C SER A 125 -1.46 10.70 4.29
N LEU A 126 -0.34 10.10 3.91
CA LEU A 126 1.03 10.44 4.27
C LEU A 126 1.88 10.60 2.99
N PRO A 127 3.10 11.17 3.04
CA PRO A 127 3.95 11.29 1.86
C PRO A 127 4.25 9.94 1.15
N TRP A 128 4.27 8.85 1.92
CA TRP A 128 4.50 7.48 1.41
C TRP A 128 3.22 6.74 1.06
N ASN A 129 2.06 7.18 1.55
CA ASN A 129 0.79 6.50 1.33
C ASN A 129 -0.33 7.50 1.03
N ASP A 130 -0.74 7.57 -0.24
CA ASP A 130 -1.84 8.44 -0.68
C ASP A 130 -3.22 7.80 -0.45
N ASP A 131 -3.27 6.50 -0.14
CA ASP A 131 -4.47 5.67 -0.04
C ASP A 131 -4.86 5.36 1.43
N GLU A 132 -6.08 4.83 1.58
CA GLU A 132 -6.56 4.30 2.85
C GLU A 132 -5.76 3.06 3.25
N LEU A 133 -5.71 2.80 4.57
CA LEU A 133 -5.01 1.65 5.10
C LEU A 133 -5.62 0.35 4.57
N ALA A 134 -4.75 -0.59 4.19
CA ALA A 134 -5.18 -1.95 3.90
C ALA A 134 -5.87 -2.56 5.13
N MET A 135 -6.89 -3.40 4.90
CA MET A 135 -7.66 -4.02 5.99
C MET A 135 -6.77 -4.82 6.95
N GLU A 136 -5.69 -5.43 6.45
CA GLU A 136 -4.74 -6.18 7.29
C GLU A 136 -4.02 -5.32 8.33
N THR A 137 -3.83 -4.02 8.06
CA THR A 137 -3.21 -3.09 9.01
C THR A 137 -4.05 -2.90 10.26
N SER A 138 -5.38 -3.10 10.18
CA SER A 138 -6.27 -3.02 11.34
C SER A 138 -5.89 -3.99 12.47
N LEU A 139 -5.21 -5.10 12.14
CA LEU A 139 -4.73 -6.09 13.10
C LEU A 139 -3.54 -5.58 13.95
N LEU A 140 -2.87 -4.51 13.49
CA LEU A 140 -1.67 -3.96 14.12
C LEU A 140 -1.81 -2.48 14.50
N THR A 141 -2.96 -1.84 14.21
CA THR A 141 -3.15 -0.39 14.34
C THR A 141 -2.74 0.15 15.71
N GLN A 142 -3.13 -0.53 16.80
CA GLN A 142 -2.83 -0.04 18.15
C GLN A 142 -1.34 -0.10 18.47
N GLN A 143 -0.68 -1.19 18.09
CA GLN A 143 0.76 -1.38 18.29
C GLN A 143 1.55 -0.38 17.45
N LEU A 144 1.18 -0.21 16.18
CA LEU A 144 1.80 0.76 15.28
C LEU A 144 1.61 2.19 15.80
N ALA A 145 0.40 2.56 16.23
CA ALA A 145 0.14 3.88 16.80
C ALA A 145 1.01 4.15 18.06
N ALA A 146 1.15 3.15 18.93
CA ALA A 146 1.96 3.27 20.14
C ALA A 146 3.45 3.50 19.84
N ILE A 147 4.02 2.85 18.82
CA ILE A 147 5.42 3.06 18.43
C ILE A 147 5.62 4.38 17.67
N ASN A 148 4.66 4.79 16.83
CA ASN A 148 4.71 6.09 16.13
C ASN A 148 4.68 7.25 17.13
N ARG A 149 3.88 7.15 18.19
CA ARG A 149 3.84 8.17 19.26
C ARG A 149 5.19 8.31 19.99
N ARG A 150 6.04 7.28 19.94
CA ARG A 150 7.39 7.28 20.53
C ARG A 150 8.49 7.66 19.52
N GLY A 151 8.12 8.11 18.32
CA GLY A 151 9.04 8.55 17.28
C GLY A 151 9.50 7.49 16.29
N VAL A 152 8.97 6.26 16.37
CA VAL A 152 9.26 5.20 15.39
C VAL A 152 8.24 5.30 14.25
N LEU A 153 8.56 6.10 13.24
CA LEU A 153 7.64 6.45 12.16
C LEU A 153 7.49 5.34 11.13
N THR A 154 6.35 4.64 11.13
CA THR A 154 6.12 3.48 10.26
C THR A 154 5.54 3.87 8.91
N ILE A 155 6.15 3.38 7.83
CA ILE A 155 5.73 3.66 6.44
C ILE A 155 5.17 2.44 5.72
N ASN A 156 5.45 1.23 6.22
CA ASN A 156 4.90 -0.02 5.70
C ASN A 156 4.85 -1.09 6.80
N SER A 157 3.86 -1.97 6.74
CA SER A 157 3.70 -3.07 7.71
C SER A 157 2.84 -4.19 7.15
N GLN A 158 3.11 -5.43 7.55
CA GLN A 158 2.20 -6.57 7.33
C GLN A 158 2.18 -7.47 8.58
N PRO A 159 1.03 -8.06 8.95
CA PRO A 159 0.91 -8.97 10.07
C PRO A 159 1.56 -10.32 9.78
N ALA A 160 1.83 -11.10 10.84
CA ALA A 160 2.11 -12.51 10.68
C ALA A 160 0.81 -13.27 10.38
N VAL A 161 0.82 -14.11 9.34
CA VAL A 161 -0.30 -14.96 8.95
C VAL A 161 0.20 -16.38 8.85
N ASN A 162 -0.44 -17.29 9.59
CA ASN A 162 -0.08 -18.70 9.62
C ASN A 162 -1.23 -19.56 9.08
N GLY A 163 -1.16 -19.90 7.79
CA GLY A 163 -2.09 -20.84 7.15
C GLY A 163 -3.56 -20.39 7.18
N ARG A 164 -3.83 -19.11 6.90
CA ARG A 164 -5.23 -18.65 6.73
C ARG A 164 -5.78 -19.12 5.39
N SER A 165 -7.10 -19.26 5.28
CA SER A 165 -7.74 -19.59 3.99
C SER A 165 -7.36 -18.58 2.91
N SER A 166 -7.12 -19.04 1.68
CA SER A 166 -6.96 -18.15 0.52
C SER A 166 -8.19 -17.29 0.24
N SER A 167 -9.35 -17.67 0.79
CA SER A 167 -10.61 -16.91 0.73
C SER A 167 -10.86 -16.06 1.98
N ASP A 168 -9.86 -15.84 2.84
CA ASP A 168 -9.98 -14.94 3.99
C ASP A 168 -10.27 -13.50 3.53
N PRO A 169 -11.26 -12.80 4.12
CA PRO A 169 -11.68 -11.48 3.63
C PRO A 169 -10.63 -10.38 3.87
N VAL A 170 -9.68 -10.57 4.78
CA VAL A 170 -8.66 -9.58 5.16
C VAL A 170 -7.35 -9.85 4.44
N VAL A 171 -6.84 -11.08 4.53
CA VAL A 171 -5.51 -11.46 4.04
C VAL A 171 -5.53 -12.44 2.86
N GLY A 172 -6.69 -12.89 2.42
CA GLY A 172 -6.86 -13.85 1.33
C GLY A 172 -6.48 -13.27 -0.04
N TRP A 173 -5.89 -14.13 -0.85
CA TRP A 173 -5.59 -13.94 -2.27
C TRP A 173 -5.26 -15.29 -2.91
N GLY A 174 -5.27 -15.36 -4.24
CA GLY A 174 -4.98 -16.58 -5.00
C GLY A 174 -6.19 -17.47 -5.22
N GLU A 175 -5.95 -18.73 -5.61
CA GLU A 175 -7.01 -19.70 -5.89
C GLU A 175 -7.74 -20.14 -4.62
N LYS A 176 -9.06 -20.36 -4.73
CA LYS A 176 -9.90 -20.82 -3.61
C LYS A 176 -9.48 -22.23 -3.16
N GLY A 177 -9.51 -22.48 -1.84
CA GLY A 177 -9.15 -23.77 -1.24
C GLY A 177 -7.68 -23.91 -0.84
N GLY A 178 -6.86 -22.87 -1.05
CA GLY A 178 -5.47 -22.82 -0.60
C GLY A 178 -5.28 -22.18 0.78
N PHE A 179 -4.02 -22.00 1.16
CA PHE A 179 -3.61 -21.36 2.41
C PHE A 179 -2.58 -20.24 2.16
N VAL A 180 -2.76 -19.12 2.86
CA VAL A 180 -1.88 -17.95 2.80
C VAL A 180 -0.99 -17.87 4.03
N TYR A 181 0.26 -17.50 3.82
CA TYR A 181 1.26 -17.29 4.86
C TYR A 181 1.92 -15.91 4.68
N GLN A 182 2.17 -15.22 5.79
CA GLN A 182 2.90 -13.95 5.81
C GLN A 182 3.86 -13.96 7.00
N LYS A 183 5.09 -13.51 6.79
CA LYS A 183 5.99 -13.14 7.88
C LYS A 183 5.69 -11.70 8.28
N VAL A 184 5.76 -11.41 9.58
CA VAL A 184 5.64 -10.03 10.06
C VAL A 184 6.71 -9.15 9.41
N CYS A 185 6.31 -7.95 8.99
CA CYS A 185 7.21 -6.93 8.48
C CYS A 185 6.79 -5.57 9.05
N VAL A 186 7.76 -4.77 9.48
CA VAL A 186 7.58 -3.36 9.85
C VAL A 186 8.74 -2.58 9.25
N CYS A 187 8.42 -1.57 8.44
CA CYS A 187 9.40 -0.65 7.87
C CYS A 187 9.20 0.74 8.48
N THR A 188 10.29 1.32 8.93
CA THR A 188 10.33 2.67 9.51
C THR A 188 11.03 3.63 8.54
N TYR A 189 10.75 4.92 8.70
CA TYR A 189 11.53 5.99 8.08
C TYR A 189 12.82 6.24 8.86
#